data_AF-A0A660W4H4-F1
#
_entry.id   AF-A0A660W4H4-F1
#
_cell.length_a   1.000
_cell.length_b   1.000
_cell.length_c   1.000
_cell.angle_alpha   90.00
_cell.angle_beta   90.00
_cell.angle_gamma   90.00
#
_symmetry.space_group_name_H-M   'P 1'
#
loop_
_entity.id
_entity.type
_entity.pdbx_description
1 polymer ?
#
loop_
_entity_poly.entity_id
_entity_poly.type
_entity_poly.pdbx_seq_one_letter_code
_entity_poly.pdbx_strand_id
1 'polypeptide(L)'
;MESISAWTLLVQQFFPGFTIPGAKIFSCLITGWILRTTRRTITGIIPLAIDDTLFHRSGRKVNGAGFWRDAVRLTKTKIVYAWGLNLVVLTLQVQPPWGGEPLGLPINMRVQRKNEKSLIELAVEMLEEAATWFGSRKIRVVADGFYASLTGWNIKNTY
;
A
#
# COMPACT_ATOMS: atom_id res chain seq x y z
N MET A 1 11.46 8.40 15.32
CA MET A 1 10.82 9.39 14.42
C MET A 1 9.42 9.62 14.97
N GLU A 2 9.04 10.86 15.26
CA GLU A 2 7.68 11.14 15.76
C GLU A 2 6.65 10.81 14.67
N SER A 3 5.47 10.30 15.04
CA SER A 3 4.42 9.90 14.07
C SER A 3 3.99 11.05 13.16
N ILE A 4 4.07 12.29 13.65
CA ILE A 4 3.73 13.51 12.91
C ILE A 4 4.74 13.77 11.79
N SER A 5 6.04 13.54 12.02
CA SER A 5 7.06 13.75 10.99
C SER A 5 7.05 12.65 9.94
N ALA A 6 6.83 11.39 10.32
CA ALA A 6 6.64 10.29 9.38
C ALA A 6 5.43 10.51 8.46
N TRP A 7 4.29 10.93 9.03
CA TRP A 7 3.08 11.24 8.25
C TRP A 7 3.30 12.39 7.26
N THR A 8 3.95 13.46 7.71
CA THR A 8 4.22 14.62 6.86
C THR A 8 5.10 14.25 5.67
N LEU A 9 6.15 13.45 5.91
CA LEU A 9 7.04 12.97 4.85
C LEU A 9 6.28 12.09 3.85
N LEU A 10 5.40 11.23 4.33
CA LEU A 10 4.59 10.37 3.47
C LEU A 10 3.66 11.17 2.57
N VAL A 11 2.92 12.13 3.12
CA VAL A 11 2.00 12.97 2.35
C VAL A 11 2.74 13.83 1.31
N GLN A 12 3.95 14.29 1.64
CA GLN A 12 4.79 15.08 0.72
C GLN A 12 5.21 14.30 -0.54
N GLN A 13 5.28 12.97 -0.50
CA GLN A 13 5.61 12.15 -1.67
C GLN A 13 4.61 12.33 -2.82
N PHE A 14 3.37 12.74 -2.51
CA PHE A 14 2.32 12.96 -3.51
C PHE A 14 2.34 14.35 -4.13
N PHE A 15 3.06 15.32 -3.54
CA PHE A 15 3.02 16.72 -3.95
C PHE A 15 3.45 16.98 -5.40
N PRO A 16 4.40 16.23 -6.00
CA PRO A 16 4.73 16.38 -7.42
C PRO A 16 3.55 16.13 -8.37
N GLY A 17 2.50 15.44 -7.93
CA GLY A 17 1.28 15.19 -8.71
C GLY A 17 0.22 16.29 -8.62
N PHE A 18 0.42 17.34 -7.82
CA PHE A 18 -0.57 18.39 -7.57
C PHE A 18 0.00 19.80 -7.82
N THR A 19 -0.88 20.75 -8.14
CA THR A 19 -0.54 22.18 -8.08
C THR A 19 -0.48 22.66 -6.62
N ILE A 20 0.17 23.81 -6.35
CA ILE A 20 0.33 24.36 -4.99
C ILE A 20 -1.00 24.42 -4.19
N PRO A 21 -2.13 24.94 -4.71
CA PRO A 21 -3.40 24.90 -3.98
C PRO A 21 -3.93 23.47 -3.80
N GLY A 22 -3.77 22.60 -4.80
CA GLY A 22 -4.20 21.20 -4.75
C GLY A 22 -3.48 20.38 -3.69
N ALA A 23 -2.16 20.54 -3.55
CA ALA A 23 -1.35 19.84 -2.55
C ALA A 23 -1.77 20.19 -1.11
N LYS A 24 -2.12 21.46 -0.84
CA LYS A 24 -2.63 21.89 0.46
C LYS A 24 -3.99 21.25 0.78
N ILE A 25 -4.92 21.28 -0.19
CA ILE A 25 -6.24 20.67 -0.04
C ILE A 25 -6.13 19.16 0.20
N PHE A 26 -5.30 18.48 -0.59
CA PHE A 26 -5.00 17.06 -0.42
C PHE A 26 -4.46 16.75 0.98
N SER A 27 -3.43 17.47 1.42
CA SER A 27 -2.84 17.29 2.76
C SER A 27 -3.87 17.49 3.88
N CYS A 28 -4.70 18.53 3.79
CA CYS A 28 -5.76 18.79 4.76
C CYS A 28 -6.83 17.68 4.77
N LEU A 29 -7.29 17.22 3.60
CA LEU A 29 -8.29 16.17 3.51
C LEU A 29 -7.75 14.84 4.04
N ILE A 30 -6.56 14.43 3.59
CA ILE A 30 -5.95 13.17 3.98
C ILE A 30 -5.60 13.15 5.47
N THR A 31 -5.08 14.26 6.01
CA THR A 31 -4.85 14.39 7.46
C THR A 31 -6.16 14.39 8.24
N GLY A 32 -7.19 15.10 7.77
CA GLY A 32 -8.51 15.08 8.40
C GLY A 32 -9.16 13.69 8.38
N TRP A 33 -8.96 12.92 7.31
CA TRP A 33 -9.53 11.58 7.16
C TRP A 33 -8.77 10.51 7.93
N ILE A 34 -7.44 10.59 8.05
CA ILE A 34 -6.67 9.67 8.90
C ILE A 34 -6.91 9.92 10.39
N LEU A 35 -7.27 11.14 10.77
CA LEU A 35 -7.75 11.47 12.12
C LEU A 35 -9.21 11.07 12.32
N ARG A 36 -9.96 10.82 11.23
CA ARG A 36 -11.38 10.47 11.23
C ARG A 36 -11.62 9.12 10.54
N THR A 37 -10.89 8.08 10.95
CA THR A 37 -10.97 6.76 10.29
C THR A 37 -12.33 6.07 10.40
N THR A 38 -13.23 6.44 11.33
CA THR A 38 -14.62 5.92 11.40
C THR A 38 -15.60 6.83 12.16
N ARG A 39 -16.92 6.73 11.88
CA ARG A 39 -18.01 7.36 12.67
C ARG A 39 -18.33 6.62 13.98
N ARG A 40 -17.84 5.39 14.22
CA ARG A 40 -18.33 4.52 15.32
C ARG A 40 -17.33 3.49 15.88
N THR A 41 -16.03 3.79 15.95
CA THR A 41 -15.12 2.97 16.77
C THR A 41 -14.25 3.87 17.63
N ILE A 42 -14.48 3.81 18.94
CA ILE A 42 -13.72 4.49 20.00
C ILE A 42 -12.24 4.04 20.03
N THR A 43 -11.88 2.99 19.27
CA THR A 43 -10.53 2.45 19.14
C THR A 43 -10.03 2.56 17.70
N GLY A 44 -9.23 3.58 17.40
CA GLY A 44 -8.70 3.89 16.06
C GLY A 44 -7.79 2.83 15.45
N ILE A 45 -8.39 1.78 14.89
CA ILE A 45 -7.74 0.78 14.05
C ILE A 45 -7.44 1.39 12.68
N ILE A 46 -6.26 1.10 12.13
CA ILE A 46 -5.82 1.55 10.81
C ILE A 46 -5.99 0.41 9.80
N PRO A 47 -6.98 0.49 8.87
CA PRO A 47 -7.17 -0.52 7.85
C PRO A 47 -6.17 -0.32 6.71
N LEU A 48 -5.36 -1.33 6.44
CA LEU A 48 -4.43 -1.36 5.32
C LEU A 48 -4.82 -2.49 4.35
N ALA A 49 -4.65 -2.26 3.06
CA ALA A 49 -4.79 -3.27 2.02
C ALA A 49 -3.48 -3.50 1.27
N ILE A 50 -3.13 -4.77 1.03
CA ILE A 50 -1.98 -5.17 0.23
C ILE A 50 -2.47 -5.89 -1.01
N ASP A 51 -1.90 -5.51 -2.15
CA ASP A 51 -2.15 -6.14 -3.44
C ASP A 51 -0.89 -6.09 -4.29
N ASP A 52 -0.67 -7.12 -5.11
CA ASP A 52 0.35 -7.11 -6.16
C ASP A 52 -0.25 -6.81 -7.52
N THR A 53 0.52 -6.09 -8.34
CA THR A 53 0.10 -5.76 -9.69
C THR A 53 1.27 -5.77 -10.65
N LEU A 54 1.03 -6.34 -11.83
CA LEU A 54 1.98 -6.29 -12.93
C LEU A 54 1.73 -5.02 -13.73
N PHE A 55 2.63 -4.05 -13.60
CA PHE A 55 2.58 -2.83 -14.38
C PHE A 55 3.31 -3.03 -15.72
N HIS A 56 2.55 -3.06 -16.82
CA HIS A 56 3.07 -3.26 -18.19
C HIS A 56 3.82 -2.02 -18.70
N ARG A 57 4.96 -1.72 -18.10
CA ARG A 57 5.88 -0.66 -18.56
C ARG A 57 7.29 -1.21 -18.67
N SER A 58 7.93 -0.88 -19.78
CA SER A 58 9.30 -1.29 -20.11
C SER A 58 10.03 -0.20 -20.89
N GLY A 59 11.36 -0.23 -20.87
CA GLY A 59 12.18 0.66 -21.68
C GLY A 59 13.55 0.94 -21.06
N ARG A 60 14.41 1.66 -21.79
CA ARG A 60 15.79 1.98 -21.36
C ARG A 60 15.88 2.72 -20.03
N LYS A 61 14.82 3.42 -19.62
CA LYS A 61 14.72 4.16 -18.35
C LYS A 61 13.94 3.40 -17.26
N VAL A 62 13.56 2.15 -17.51
CA VAL A 62 12.74 1.34 -16.60
C VAL A 62 13.61 0.25 -16.01
N ASN A 63 14.05 0.44 -14.77
CA ASN A 63 14.88 -0.53 -14.06
C ASN A 63 13.99 -1.49 -13.23
N GLY A 64 14.20 -2.79 -13.38
CA GLY A 64 13.45 -3.85 -12.67
C GLY A 64 12.37 -4.54 -13.50
N ALA A 65 12.20 -4.17 -14.77
CA ALA A 65 11.25 -4.84 -15.66
C ALA A 65 11.75 -6.25 -16.00
N GLY A 66 10.84 -7.22 -16.00
CA GLY A 66 11.14 -8.60 -16.33
C GLY A 66 9.90 -9.40 -16.72
N PHE A 67 10.12 -10.68 -17.02
CA PHE A 67 9.03 -11.63 -17.24
C PHE A 67 8.44 -12.09 -15.92
N TRP A 68 7.15 -11.81 -15.74
CA TRP A 68 6.37 -12.15 -14.56
C TRP A 68 5.08 -12.87 -14.95
N ARG A 69 4.50 -13.64 -14.03
CA ARG A 69 3.17 -14.22 -14.21
C ARG A 69 2.15 -13.10 -14.09
N ASP A 70 1.26 -12.99 -15.07
CA ASP A 70 0.21 -11.97 -15.10
C ASP A 70 -1.09 -12.58 -14.56
N ALA A 71 -1.26 -12.51 -13.23
CA ALA A 71 -2.38 -13.12 -12.51
C ALA A 71 -3.76 -12.65 -13.00
N VAL A 72 -3.84 -11.38 -13.43
CA VAL A 72 -5.08 -10.76 -13.93
C VAL A 72 -5.54 -11.40 -15.25
N ARG A 73 -4.60 -11.89 -16.06
CA ARG A 73 -4.89 -12.60 -17.31
C ARG A 73 -4.88 -14.13 -17.16
N LEU A 74 -4.64 -14.64 -15.95
CA LEU A 74 -4.72 -16.08 -15.70
C LEU A 74 -6.16 -16.55 -15.75
N THR A 75 -6.38 -17.62 -16.52
CA THR A 75 -7.55 -18.49 -16.36
C THR A 75 -7.09 -19.78 -15.68
N LYS A 76 -7.99 -20.53 -15.03
CA LYS A 76 -7.67 -21.82 -14.37
C LYS A 76 -6.87 -22.79 -15.25
N THR A 77 -6.94 -22.65 -16.58
CA THR A 77 -6.31 -23.51 -17.58
C THR A 77 -5.09 -22.91 -18.28
N LYS A 78 -4.84 -21.59 -18.19
CA LYS A 78 -3.76 -20.95 -18.96
C LYS A 78 -2.92 -20.03 -18.10
N ILE A 79 -1.64 -20.39 -17.98
CA ILE A 79 -0.63 -19.52 -17.38
C ILE A 79 -0.17 -18.49 -18.41
N VAL A 80 -0.44 -17.21 -18.14
CA VAL A 80 -0.05 -16.08 -18.97
C VAL A 80 1.11 -15.36 -18.28
N TYR A 81 2.17 -15.15 -19.04
CA TYR A 81 3.31 -14.34 -18.62
C TYR A 81 3.25 -13.03 -19.39
N ALA A 82 3.59 -11.93 -18.71
CA ALA A 82 3.76 -10.65 -19.37
C ALA A 82 5.03 -9.96 -18.88
N TRP A 83 5.56 -9.10 -19.74
CA TRP A 83 6.74 -8.30 -19.44
C TRP A 83 6.31 -7.00 -18.74
N GLY A 84 6.90 -6.71 -17.58
CA GLY A 84 6.56 -5.51 -16.82
C GLY A 84 7.29 -5.41 -15.50
N LEU A 85 6.87 -4.45 -14.68
CA LEU A 85 7.30 -4.31 -13.29
C LEU A 85 6.33 -5.07 -12.40
N ASN A 86 6.83 -6.02 -11.61
CA ASN A 86 6.03 -6.66 -10.59
C ASN A 86 6.05 -5.80 -9.34
N LEU A 87 4.90 -5.22 -8.97
CA LEU A 87 4.78 -4.26 -7.88
C LEU A 87 3.96 -4.87 -6.75
N VAL A 88 4.36 -4.61 -5.52
CA VAL A 88 3.49 -4.75 -4.35
C VAL A 88 3.12 -3.36 -3.85
N VAL A 89 1.85 -3.14 -3.57
CA VAL A 89 1.31 -1.86 -3.11
C VAL A 89 0.61 -2.04 -1.78
N LEU A 90 1.00 -1.22 -0.80
CA LEU A 90 0.30 -1.09 0.48
C LEU A 90 -0.52 0.19 0.42
N THR A 91 -1.81 0.05 0.66
CA THR A 91 -2.78 1.15 0.66
C THR A 91 -3.39 1.34 2.04
N LEU A 92 -3.58 2.59 2.44
CA LEU A 92 -4.41 2.97 3.57
C LEU A 92 -5.85 3.09 3.08
N GLN A 93 -6.77 2.32 3.66
CA GLN A 93 -8.19 2.44 3.32
C GLN A 93 -8.79 3.63 4.06
N VAL A 94 -9.34 4.58 3.31
CA VAL A 94 -9.94 5.78 3.86
C VAL A 94 -11.43 5.82 3.53
N GLN A 95 -12.24 5.95 4.57
CA GLN A 95 -13.68 6.09 4.44
C GLN A 95 -14.03 7.54 4.11
N PRO A 96 -14.52 7.84 2.90
CA PRO A 96 -14.90 9.19 2.55
C PRO A 96 -16.05 9.69 3.44
N PRO A 97 -16.08 10.99 3.82
CA PRO A 97 -17.12 11.52 4.69
C PRO A 97 -18.52 11.52 4.07
N TRP A 98 -18.61 11.39 2.74
CA TRP A 98 -19.86 11.25 1.98
C TRP A 98 -20.34 9.79 1.87
N GLY A 99 -19.60 8.81 2.41
CA GLY A 99 -19.93 7.38 2.32
C GLY A 99 -19.62 6.78 0.94
N GLY A 100 -19.89 5.48 0.80
CA GLY A 100 -19.61 4.70 -0.42
C GLY A 100 -18.40 3.79 -0.27
N GLU A 101 -17.78 3.44 -1.41
CA GLU A 101 -16.62 2.55 -1.47
C GLU A 101 -15.40 3.22 -0.79
N PRO A 102 -14.65 2.48 0.05
CA PRO A 102 -13.44 3.00 0.67
C PRO A 102 -12.39 3.38 -0.39
N LEU A 103 -11.67 4.47 -0.18
CA LEU A 103 -10.58 4.90 -1.04
C LEU A 103 -9.27 4.25 -0.59
N GLY A 104 -8.59 3.52 -1.47
CA GLY A 104 -7.25 3.00 -1.22
C GLY A 104 -6.17 4.05 -1.53
N LEU A 105 -5.62 4.69 -0.52
CA LEU A 105 -4.50 5.62 -0.69
C LEU A 105 -3.21 4.83 -0.68
N PRO A 106 -2.43 4.76 -1.78
CA PRO A 106 -1.13 4.13 -1.73
C PRO A 106 -0.26 4.87 -0.71
N ILE A 107 0.36 4.13 0.21
CA ILE A 107 1.25 4.69 1.23
C ILE A 107 2.66 4.09 1.17
N ASN A 108 2.80 2.94 0.51
CA ASN A 108 4.08 2.30 0.23
C ASN A 108 3.95 1.46 -1.05
N MET A 109 5.00 1.42 -1.85
CA MET A 109 5.05 0.64 -3.09
C MET A 109 6.48 0.14 -3.29
N ARG A 110 6.62 -1.15 -3.64
CA ARG A 110 7.91 -1.76 -3.91
C ARG A 110 7.89 -2.56 -5.19
N VAL A 111 9.04 -2.59 -5.88
CA VAL A 111 9.26 -3.38 -7.09
C VAL A 111 9.92 -4.69 -6.69
N GLN A 112 9.30 -5.82 -7.02
CA GLN A 112 9.96 -7.11 -6.91
C GLN A 112 10.95 -7.29 -8.07
N ARG A 113 12.14 -7.79 -7.74
CA ARG A 113 13.22 -8.09 -8.69
C ARG A 113 13.55 -9.58 -8.63
N LYS A 114 14.06 -10.14 -9.74
CA LYS A 114 14.43 -11.55 -9.81
C LYS A 114 15.64 -11.82 -8.91
N ASN A 115 15.62 -12.95 -8.20
CA ASN A 115 16.65 -13.38 -7.25
C ASN A 115 16.87 -12.42 -6.06
N GLU A 116 15.92 -11.53 -5.82
CA GLU A 116 15.86 -10.69 -4.62
C GLU A 116 14.68 -11.14 -3.75
N LYS A 117 14.24 -10.28 -2.83
CA LYS A 117 13.11 -10.52 -1.92
C LYS A 117 11.84 -10.89 -2.69
N SER A 118 11.10 -11.84 -2.13
CA SER A 118 9.76 -12.23 -2.55
C SER A 118 8.73 -11.12 -2.28
N LEU A 119 7.56 -11.20 -2.93
CA LEU A 119 6.43 -10.30 -2.64
C LEU A 119 6.02 -10.33 -1.16
N ILE A 120 6.09 -11.50 -0.53
CA ILE A 120 5.76 -11.67 0.89
C ILE A 120 6.77 -10.96 1.78
N GLU A 121 8.07 -11.16 1.54
CA GLU A 121 9.12 -10.46 2.31
C GLU A 121 9.04 -8.94 2.12
N LEU A 122 8.78 -8.47 0.89
CA LEU A 122 8.55 -7.05 0.65
C LEU A 122 7.32 -6.53 1.40
N ALA A 123 6.22 -7.28 1.41
CA ALA A 123 5.01 -6.91 2.14
C ALA A 123 5.23 -6.85 3.66
N VAL A 124 5.98 -7.80 4.24
CA VAL A 124 6.35 -7.79 5.66
C VAL A 124 7.13 -6.52 5.99
N GLU A 125 8.15 -6.18 5.20
CA GLU A 125 8.94 -4.96 5.43
C GLU A 125 8.10 -3.68 5.29
N MET A 126 7.17 -3.65 4.33
CA MET A 126 6.24 -2.52 4.16
C MET A 126 5.32 -2.37 5.38
N LEU A 127 4.86 -3.47 5.95
CA LEU A 127 4.01 -3.47 7.15
C LEU A 127 4.78 -3.10 8.42
N GLU A 128 6.02 -3.56 8.56
CA GLU A 128 6.89 -3.16 9.67
C GLU A 128 7.17 -1.66 9.61
N GLU A 129 7.50 -1.11 8.43
CA GLU A 129 7.64 0.33 8.22
C GLU A 129 6.35 1.08 8.58
N ALA A 130 5.20 0.61 8.08
CA ALA A 130 3.90 1.23 8.38
C ALA A 130 3.56 1.18 9.88
N ALA A 131 3.91 0.09 10.57
CA ALA A 131 3.74 -0.03 12.02
C ALA A 131 4.55 1.03 12.78
N THR A 132 5.74 1.43 12.28
CA THR A 132 6.49 2.54 12.87
C THR A 132 5.81 3.89 12.68
N TRP A 133 5.14 4.12 11.54
CA TRP A 133 4.46 5.38 11.24
C TRP A 133 3.23 5.61 12.13
N PHE A 134 2.49 4.54 12.45
CA PHE A 134 1.25 4.61 13.22
C PHE A 134 1.42 4.36 14.72
N GLY A 135 2.65 4.16 15.20
CA GLY A 135 2.99 4.06 16.61
C GLY A 135 2.32 2.88 17.32
N SER A 136 1.54 3.15 18.36
CA SER A 136 0.83 2.12 19.16
C SER A 136 -0.54 1.74 18.60
N ARG A 137 -0.97 2.33 17.48
CA ARG A 137 -2.29 2.03 16.91
C ARG A 137 -2.32 0.62 16.32
N LYS A 138 -3.44 -0.07 16.49
CA LYS A 138 -3.68 -1.37 15.90
C LYS A 138 -3.88 -1.23 14.39
N ILE A 139 -3.24 -2.09 13.62
CA ILE A 139 -3.31 -2.17 12.17
C ILE A 139 -4.09 -3.42 11.80
N ARG A 140 -5.08 -3.28 10.92
CA ARG A 140 -5.78 -4.41 10.33
C ARG A 140 -5.34 -4.53 8.88
N VAL A 141 -4.77 -5.68 8.50
CA VAL A 141 -4.33 -5.91 7.13
C VAL A 141 -5.35 -6.75 6.38
N VAL A 142 -5.68 -6.32 5.17
CA VAL A 142 -6.54 -7.04 4.23
C VAL A 142 -5.71 -7.33 2.99
N ALA A 143 -5.69 -8.58 2.55
CA ALA A 143 -4.99 -9.00 1.35
C ALA A 143 -5.73 -10.19 0.74
N ASP A 144 -5.36 -10.56 -0.48
CA ASP A 144 -5.92 -11.72 -1.15
C ASP A 144 -5.36 -13.05 -0.57
N GLY A 145 -5.77 -14.18 -1.16
CA GLY A 145 -5.32 -15.50 -0.71
C GLY A 145 -3.82 -15.77 -0.93
N PHE A 146 -3.16 -15.06 -1.85
CA PHE A 146 -1.72 -15.22 -2.08
C PHE A 146 -0.90 -14.75 -0.86
N TYR A 147 -1.39 -13.71 -0.18
CA TYR A 147 -0.78 -13.15 1.03
C TYR A 147 -1.18 -13.86 2.34
N ALA A 148 -1.90 -14.99 2.29
CA ALA A 148 -2.30 -15.72 3.50
C ALA A 148 -1.12 -16.11 4.41
N SER A 149 0.07 -16.29 3.84
CA SER A 149 1.30 -16.58 4.60
C SER A 149 1.75 -15.43 5.51
N LEU A 150 1.26 -14.20 5.31
CA LEU A 150 1.54 -13.06 6.20
C LEU A 150 1.11 -13.32 7.64
N THR A 151 0.09 -14.15 7.88
CA THR A 151 -0.38 -14.47 9.24
C THR A 151 0.67 -15.23 10.07
N GLY A 152 1.67 -15.85 9.42
CA GLY A 152 2.78 -16.52 10.09
C GLY A 152 3.88 -15.58 10.58
N TRP A 153 3.82 -14.30 10.20
CA TRP A 153 4.83 -13.29 10.55
C TRP A 153 4.40 -12.48 11.76
N ASN A 154 5.30 -12.30 12.72
CA ASN A 154 5.02 -11.52 13.92
C ASN A 154 5.30 -10.02 13.67
N ILE A 155 4.30 -9.33 13.13
CA ILE A 155 4.38 -7.90 12.83
C ILE A 155 3.72 -7.11 13.96
N LYS A 156 4.43 -6.11 14.48
CA LYS A 156 3.97 -5.30 15.61
C LYS A 156 2.60 -4.67 15.35
N ASN A 157 1.71 -4.76 16.34
CA ASN A 157 0.37 -4.15 16.33
C ASN A 157 -0.53 -4.54 15.14
N THR A 158 -0.19 -5.61 14.42
CA THR A 158 -0.86 -6.00 13.17
C THR A 158 -1.65 -7.29 13.37
N TYR A 159 -2.86 -7.36 12.82
CA TYR A 159 -3.74 -8.53 12.85
C TYR A 159 -4.64 -8.61 11.62
#